data_AF-A0A381XMB5-F1
#
_entry.id   AF-A0A381XMB5-F1
#
_cell.length_a   1.000
_cell.length_b   1.000
_cell.length_c   1.000
_cell.angle_alpha   90.00
_cell.angle_beta   90.00
_cell.angle_gamma   90.00
#
_symmetry.space_group_name_H-M   'P 1'
#
loop_
_entity.id
_entity.type
_entity.pdbx_description
1 polymer ?
#
loop_
_entity_poly.entity_id
_entity_poly.type
_entity_poly.pdbx_seq_one_letter_code
_entity_poly.pdbx_strand_id
1 'polypeptide(L)'
;MNVKKENNYNLTFIAIGFYLSLQIFSDIGSLKIIKLFGYSIDGGTFLYPFTFTIRDLIHRLSNKKTSQIVIIQSGFLNLFMALFFYIIGILPSDLEIGPIPEKEMKEVI
;
A
#
# COMPACT_ATOMS: atom_id res chain seq x y z
N MET A 1 -12.40 2.90 -33.24
CA MET A 1 -12.15 3.01 -31.78
C MET A 1 -11.56 4.39 -31.51
N ASN A 2 -12.05 5.14 -30.52
CA ASN A 2 -11.74 6.57 -30.35
C ASN A 2 -10.51 6.74 -29.43
N VAL A 3 -9.41 7.29 -29.96
CA VAL A 3 -8.09 7.41 -29.29
C VAL A 3 -8.19 8.08 -27.91
N LYS A 4 -9.10 9.06 -27.75
CA LYS A 4 -9.34 9.72 -26.45
C LYS A 4 -9.88 8.78 -25.38
N LYS A 5 -10.67 7.77 -25.78
CA LYS A 5 -11.26 6.77 -24.88
C LYS A 5 -10.21 5.74 -24.45
N GLU A 6 -9.31 5.38 -25.36
CA GLU A 6 -8.20 4.45 -25.10
C GLU A 6 -7.19 5.01 -24.08
N ASN A 7 -6.80 6.28 -24.21
CA ASN A 7 -5.91 6.94 -23.25
C ASN A 7 -6.48 6.97 -21.82
N ASN A 8 -7.80 7.14 -21.67
CA ASN A 8 -8.43 7.15 -20.35
C ASN A 8 -8.33 5.78 -19.64
N TYR A 9 -8.36 4.67 -20.40
CA TYR A 9 -8.19 3.34 -19.82
C TYR A 9 -6.76 3.10 -19.35
N ASN A 10 -5.76 3.51 -20.14
CA ASN A 10 -4.34 3.39 -19.76
C ASN A 10 -4.04 4.21 -18.49
N LEU A 11 -4.54 5.46 -18.42
CA LEU A 11 -4.42 6.31 -17.23
C LEU A 11 -5.12 5.70 -16.02
N THR A 12 -6.31 5.13 -16.20
CA THR A 12 -7.04 4.44 -15.12
C THR A 12 -6.24 3.26 -14.60
N PHE A 13 -5.66 2.43 -15.48
CA PHE A 13 -4.88 1.27 -15.09
C PHE A 13 -3.63 1.64 -14.29
N ILE A 14 -2.88 2.65 -14.77
CA ILE A 14 -1.70 3.17 -14.06
C ILE A 14 -2.10 3.72 -12.68
N ALA A 15 -3.19 4.50 -12.61
CA ALA A 15 -3.69 5.05 -11.35
C ALA A 15 -4.10 3.94 -10.36
N ILE A 16 -4.73 2.87 -10.83
CA ILE A 16 -5.08 1.71 -9.99
C ILE A 16 -3.82 1.05 -9.43
N GLY A 17 -2.82 0.78 -10.26
CA GLY A 17 -1.56 0.19 -9.80
C GLY A 17 -0.88 1.05 -8.72
N PHE A 18 -0.80 2.36 -8.95
CA PHE A 18 -0.21 3.28 -7.98
C PHE A 18 -1.02 3.40 -6.68
N TYR A 19 -2.35 3.39 -6.78
CA TYR A 19 -3.25 3.36 -5.62
C TYR A 19 -3.03 2.13 -4.75
N LEU A 20 -2.99 0.93 -5.34
CA LEU A 20 -2.80 -0.32 -4.60
C LEU A 20 -1.42 -0.37 -3.92
N SER A 21 -0.36 0.04 -4.62
CA SER A 21 0.98 0.09 -4.03
C SER A 21 1.07 1.08 -2.87
N LEU A 22 0.53 2.29 -3.03
CA LEU A 22 0.54 3.30 -1.96
C LEU A 22 -0.27 2.88 -0.73
N GLN A 23 -1.39 2.20 -0.94
CA GLN A 23 -2.20 1.63 0.15
C GLN A 23 -1.36 0.65 0.98
N ILE A 24 -0.69 -0.31 0.32
CA ILE A 24 0.16 -1.31 0.97
C ILE A 24 1.35 -0.65 1.70
N PHE A 25 2.01 0.33 1.06
CA PHE A 25 3.11 1.07 1.69
C PHE A 25 2.65 1.88 2.90
N SER A 26 1.46 2.45 2.84
CA SER A 26 0.86 3.17 3.97
C SER A 26 0.62 2.23 5.15
N ASP A 27 0.10 1.03 4.91
CA ASP A 27 -0.20 0.07 5.97
C ASP A 27 1.08 -0.49 6.62
N ILE A 28 2.10 -0.82 5.81
CA ILE A 28 3.42 -1.25 6.31
C ILE A 28 4.10 -0.10 7.08
N GLY A 29 4.07 1.13 6.52
CA GLY A 29 4.64 2.31 7.17
C GLY A 29 3.98 2.64 8.51
N SER A 30 2.69 2.30 8.68
CA SER A 30 1.94 2.50 9.92
C SER A 30 2.46 1.65 11.09
N LEU A 31 3.21 0.57 10.81
CA LEU A 31 3.85 -0.25 11.86
C LEU A 31 4.91 0.52 12.64
N LYS A 32 5.45 1.61 12.07
CA LYS A 32 6.46 2.46 12.73
C LYS A 32 5.83 3.78 13.17
N ILE A 33 5.78 3.98 14.49
CA ILE A 33 5.43 5.27 15.07
C ILE A 33 6.65 6.19 15.03
N ILE A 34 6.48 7.37 14.46
CA ILE A 34 7.51 8.40 14.40
C ILE A 34 7.14 9.60 15.28
N LYS A 35 8.16 10.39 15.67
CA LYS A 35 7.95 11.69 16.30
C LYS A 35 8.15 12.79 15.28
N LEU A 36 7.13 13.63 15.10
CA LEU A 36 7.15 14.78 14.20
C LEU A 36 6.56 16.00 14.91
N PHE A 37 7.30 17.11 14.97
CA PHE A 37 6.88 18.35 15.65
C PHE A 37 6.36 18.16 17.10
N GLY A 38 6.89 17.17 17.82
CA GLY A 38 6.45 16.84 19.19
C GLY A 38 5.23 15.92 19.28
N TYR A 39 4.59 15.59 18.16
CA TYR A 39 3.48 14.64 18.08
C TYR A 39 3.98 13.24 17.69
N SER A 40 3.30 12.21 18.20
CA SER A 40 3.51 10.82 17.79
C SER A 40 2.53 10.50 16.66
N ILE A 41 3.07 10.20 15.48
CA ILE A 41 2.28 9.96 14.26
C ILE A 41 2.74 8.65 13.64
N ASP A 42 1.82 7.89 13.06
CA ASP A 42 2.19 6.68 12.32
C ASP A 42 2.86 7.03 10.97
N GLY A 43 3.81 6.20 10.53
CA GLY A 43 4.52 6.44 9.26
C GLY A 43 3.61 6.36 8.03
N GLY A 44 2.48 5.66 8.14
CA GLY A 44 1.49 5.54 7.06
C GLY A 44 0.79 6.85 6.73
N THR A 45 0.61 7.73 7.73
CA THR A 45 -0.13 9.00 7.64
C THR A 45 0.38 9.90 6.51
N PHE A 46 1.67 9.84 6.16
CA PHE A 46 2.22 10.61 5.03
C PHE A 46 1.65 10.18 3.67
N LEU A 47 1.33 8.89 3.50
CA LEU A 47 0.84 8.34 2.24
C LEU A 47 -0.69 8.42 2.10
N TYR A 48 -1.41 8.57 3.22
CA TYR A 48 -2.88 8.68 3.21
C TYR A 48 -3.44 9.76 2.27
N PRO A 49 -2.95 11.02 2.28
CA PRO A 49 -3.44 12.05 1.36
C PRO A 49 -3.26 11.70 -0.12
N PHE A 50 -2.18 11.00 -0.46
CA PHE A 50 -1.92 10.54 -1.82
C PHE A 50 -2.90 9.44 -2.22
N THR A 51 -3.16 8.45 -1.35
CA THR A 51 -4.14 7.39 -1.63
C THR A 51 -5.55 7.96 -1.85
N PHE A 52 -5.94 8.99 -1.11
CA PHE A 52 -7.22 9.68 -1.29
C PHE A 52 -7.28 10.38 -2.66
N THR A 53 -6.24 11.13 -3.00
CA THR A 53 -6.15 11.87 -4.28
C THR A 53 -6.25 10.92 -5.48
N ILE A 54 -5.55 9.79 -5.44
CA ILE A 54 -5.56 8.84 -6.56
C ILE A 54 -6.88 8.08 -6.63
N ARG A 55 -7.49 7.76 -5.49
CA ARG A 55 -8.83 7.16 -5.45
C ARG A 55 -9.87 8.07 -6.09
N ASP A 56 -9.80 9.37 -5.81
CA ASP A 56 -10.63 10.38 -6.45
C ASP A 56 -10.36 10.49 -7.96
N LEU A 57 -9.10 10.38 -8.36
CA LEU A 57 -8.71 10.33 -9.78
C LEU A 57 -9.29 9.07 -10.47
N ILE A 58 -9.17 7.89 -9.88
CA ILE A 58 -9.75 6.63 -10.39
C ILE A 58 -11.27 6.78 -10.53
N HIS A 59 -11.93 7.40 -9.54
CA HIS A 59 -13.37 7.63 -9.61
C HIS A 59 -13.77 8.59 -10.75
N ARG A 60 -12.93 9.57 -11.09
CA ARG A 60 -13.15 10.49 -12.22
C ARG A 60 -12.84 9.86 -13.57
N LEU A 61 -11.82 9.00 -13.65
CA LEU A 61 -11.37 8.38 -14.89
C LEU A 61 -12.18 7.13 -15.27
N SER A 62 -12.82 6.48 -14.29
CA SER A 62 -13.49 5.20 -14.48
C SER A 62 -15.00 5.24 -14.22
N ASN A 63 -15.68 4.14 -14.51
CA ASN A 63 -17.11 4.00 -14.23
C ASN A 63 -17.35 3.55 -12.78
N LYS A 64 -18.53 3.81 -12.23
CA LYS A 64 -18.94 3.42 -10.87
C LYS A 64 -18.57 1.97 -10.50
N LYS A 65 -18.84 1.02 -11.40
CA LYS A 65 -18.53 -0.41 -11.18
C LYS A 65 -17.02 -0.65 -11.03
N THR A 66 -16.20 -0.02 -11.87
CA THR A 66 -14.74 -0.16 -11.82
C THR A 66 -14.19 0.40 -10.52
N SER A 67 -14.60 1.61 -10.10
CA SER A 67 -14.22 2.19 -8.82
C SER A 67 -14.58 1.30 -7.63
N GLN A 68 -15.77 0.71 -7.63
CA GLN A 68 -16.20 -0.21 -6.57
C GLN A 68 -15.33 -1.47 -6.52
N ILE A 69 -15.03 -2.07 -7.67
CA ILE A 69 -14.15 -3.24 -7.75
C ILE A 69 -12.76 -2.87 -7.19
N VAL A 70 -12.20 -1.73 -7.57
CA VAL A 70 -10.89 -1.29 -7.08
C VAL A 70 -10.86 -1.12 -5.56
N ILE A 71 -11.91 -0.53 -4.98
CA ILE A 71 -12.01 -0.38 -3.51
C ILE A 71 -12.11 -1.75 -2.83
N ILE A 72 -12.93 -2.66 -3.35
CA ILE A 72 -13.08 -4.02 -2.80
C ILE A 72 -11.76 -4.80 -2.92
N GLN A 73 -11.09 -4.71 -4.07
CA GLN A 73 -9.80 -5.34 -4.31
C GLN A 73 -8.73 -4.81 -3.36
N SER A 74 -8.69 -3.49 -3.12
CA SER A 74 -7.82 -2.88 -2.14
C SER A 74 -8.05 -3.42 -0.73
N GLY A 75 -9.32 -3.49 -0.29
CA GLY A 75 -9.67 -4.09 1.00
C GLY A 75 -9.24 -5.56 1.11
N PHE A 76 -9.40 -6.34 0.05
CA PHE A 76 -8.96 -7.74 0.00
C PHE A 76 -7.44 -7.88 0.07
N LEU A 77 -6.69 -7.05 -0.66
CA LEU A 77 -5.22 -7.05 -0.63
C LEU A 77 -4.68 -6.66 0.75
N ASN A 78 -5.30 -5.69 1.40
CA ASN A 78 -4.94 -5.29 2.76
C ASN A 78 -5.18 -6.43 3.76
N LEU A 79 -6.32 -7.12 3.65
CA LEU A 79 -6.59 -8.30 4.48
C LEU A 79 -5.59 -9.43 4.21
N PHE A 80 -5.29 -9.68 2.94
CA PHE A 80 -4.31 -10.69 2.54
C PHE A 80 -2.92 -10.38 3.10
N MET A 81 -2.48 -9.13 3.01
CA MET A 81 -1.21 -8.66 3.58
C MET A 81 -1.19 -8.83 5.11
N ALA A 82 -2.26 -8.43 5.80
CA ALA A 82 -2.35 -8.60 7.25
C ALA A 82 -2.28 -10.08 7.66
N LEU A 83 -3.00 -10.96 6.95
CA LEU A 83 -2.96 -12.40 7.16
C LEU A 83 -1.56 -12.98 6.88
N PHE A 84 -0.92 -12.55 5.80
CA PHE A 84 0.43 -12.97 5.45
C PHE A 84 1.43 -12.62 6.55
N PHE A 85 1.46 -11.37 7.02
CA PHE A 85 2.34 -10.97 8.11
C PHE A 85 2.01 -11.66 9.44
N TYR A 86 0.73 -11.91 9.71
CA TYR A 86 0.33 -12.68 10.89
C TYR A 86 0.89 -14.10 10.86
N ILE A 87 0.76 -14.81 9.73
CA ILE A 87 1.29 -16.16 9.57
C ILE A 87 2.81 -16.15 9.72
N ILE A 88 3.51 -15.28 8.98
CA ILE A 88 4.98 -15.18 9.02
C ILE A 88 5.48 -14.83 10.43
N GLY A 89 4.76 -13.97 11.16
CA GLY A 89 5.12 -13.59 12.53
C GLY A 89 4.96 -14.70 13.58
N ILE A 90 4.20 -15.77 13.29
CA ILE A 90 4.03 -16.93 14.19
C ILE A 90 5.05 -18.02 13.90
N LEU A 91 5.54 -18.14 12.65
CA LEU A 91 6.51 -19.15 12.30
C LEU A 91 7.82 -18.94 13.08
N PRO A 92 8.46 -20.01 13.59
CA PRO A 92 9.73 -19.88 14.29
C PRO A 92 10.81 -19.37 13.33
N SER A 93 11.61 -18.43 13.80
CA SER A 93 12.82 -18.00 13.09
C SER A 93 13.83 -19.15 13.07
N ASP A 94 14.44 -19.39 11.92
CA ASP A 94 15.55 -20.34 11.82
C ASP A 94 16.76 -19.80 12.59
N LEU A 95 17.20 -20.54 13.61
CA LEU A 95 18.31 -20.18 14.49
C LEU A 95 19.65 -20.72 13.97
N GLU A 96 19.65 -21.64 13.00
CA GLU A 96 20.89 -22.25 12.46
C GLU A 96 21.68 -21.28 11.58
N ILE A 97 21.01 -20.30 10.99
CA ILE A 97 21.62 -19.28 10.12
C ILE A 97 22.30 -18.14 10.91
N GLY A 98 22.27 -18.20 12.24
CA GLY A 98 22.85 -17.20 13.15
C GLY A 98 22.06 -15.88 13.23
N PRO A 99 22.29 -15.05 14.27
CA PRO A 99 21.67 -13.73 14.36
C PRO A 99 22.13 -12.85 13.20
N ILE A 100 21.18 -12.28 12.46
CA ILE A 100 21.45 -11.31 11.40
C ILE A 100 22.21 -10.13 12.03
N PRO A 101 23.41 -9.77 11.53
CA PRO A 101 24.16 -8.66 12.10
C PRO A 101 23.32 -7.38 12.04
N GLU A 102 23.23 -6.66 13.16
CA GLU A 102 22.41 -5.44 13.32
C GLU A 102 22.70 -4.35 12.27
N LYS A 103 23.87 -4.45 11.62
CA LYS A 103 24.30 -3.59 10.51
C LYS A 103 23.46 -3.78 9.24
N GLU A 104 22.97 -4.99 8.97
CA GLU A 104 22.17 -5.31 7.78
C GLU A 104 20.69 -4.95 7.96
N MET A 105 20.16 -5.01 9.20
CA MET A 105 18.77 -4.61 9.49
C MET A 105 18.48 -3.13 9.24
N LYS A 106 19.50 -2.26 9.33
CA LYS A 106 19.35 -0.80 9.11
C LYS A 106 19.37 -0.39 7.63
N GLU A 107 19.76 -1.30 6.73
CA GLU A 107 19.78 -1.03 5.28
C GLU A 107 18.50 -1.49 4.57
N VAL A 108 17.64 -2.26 5.25
CA VAL A 108 16.44 -2.87 4.66
C VAL A 108 15.13 -2.16 5.08
N ILE A 109 15.19 -1.14 5.96
CA ILE A 109 14.02 -0.33 6.38
C ILE A 109 14.29 1.17 6.26
#